data_AF-A0A392MB47-F1
#
_entry.id   AF-A0A392MB47-F1
#
_cell.length_a   1.000
_cell.length_b   1.000
_cell.length_c   1.000
_cell.angle_alpha   90.00
_cell.angle_beta   90.00
_cell.angle_gamma   90.00
#
_symmetry.space_group_name_H-M   'P 1'
#
loop_
_entity.id
_entity.type
_entity.pdbx_description
1 polymer ?
#
loop_
_entity_poly.entity_id
_entity_poly.type
_entity_poly.pdbx_seq_one_letter_code
_entity_poly.pdbx_strand_id
1 'polypeptide(L)'
;MAGTDAVKYGKGPQRLGEAGLALHYANMINQICMIASRPASLPPNTRDALYQGLPNNIKNALPSQLQTIYIPKEQSFTEIKAEMDKILQWLVPFAANTI
;
A
#
# COMPACT_ATOMS: atom_id res chain seq x y z
N MET A 1 -60.84 13.62 -0.72
CA MET A 1 -60.25 12.76 -1.77
C MET A 1 -58.75 13.02 -1.73
N ALA A 2 -57.99 12.08 -1.20
CA ALA A 2 -56.57 12.20 -0.91
C ALA A 2 -55.72 11.89 -2.14
N GLY A 3 -54.51 12.46 -2.21
CA GLY A 3 -53.48 12.00 -3.13
C GLY A 3 -52.45 13.07 -3.47
N THR A 4 -51.62 13.43 -2.49
CA THR A 4 -50.44 14.30 -2.63
C THR A 4 -49.36 13.65 -3.50
N ASP A 5 -48.87 14.37 -4.50
CA ASP A 5 -47.74 13.99 -5.34
C ASP A 5 -46.43 13.96 -4.54
N ALA A 6 -46.03 12.76 -4.11
CA ALA A 6 -44.74 12.52 -3.50
C ALA A 6 -43.66 12.49 -4.58
N VAL A 7 -42.96 13.61 -4.75
CA VAL A 7 -41.72 13.69 -5.54
C VAL A 7 -40.72 12.68 -4.97
N LYS A 8 -40.41 11.65 -5.77
CA LYS A 8 -39.44 10.61 -5.43
C LYS A 8 -38.04 11.20 -5.44
N TYR A 9 -37.52 11.54 -4.26
CA TYR A 9 -36.09 11.79 -4.09
C TYR A 9 -35.33 10.48 -4.34
N GLY A 10 -34.70 10.40 -5.51
CA GLY A 10 -33.81 9.31 -5.86
C GLY A 10 -32.67 9.24 -4.85
N LYS A 11 -32.70 8.21 -4.00
CA LYS A 11 -31.63 7.87 -3.04
C LYS A 11 -30.46 7.25 -3.79
N GLY A 12 -29.85 8.00 -4.70
CA GLY A 12 -28.56 7.65 -5.29
C GLY A 12 -27.46 7.83 -4.25
N PRO A 13 -26.34 7.08 -4.35
CA PRO A 13 -25.20 7.28 -3.47
C PRO A 13 -24.79 8.76 -3.55
N GLN A 14 -24.70 9.40 -2.38
CA GLN A 14 -24.39 10.82 -2.27
C GLN A 14 -23.03 11.07 -2.92
N ARG A 15 -23.07 11.60 -4.14
CA ARG A 15 -21.85 11.92 -4.89
C ARG A 15 -21.20 13.07 -4.14
N LEU A 16 -20.04 12.81 -3.55
CA LEU A 16 -19.19 13.85 -3.03
C LEU A 16 -19.00 14.88 -4.16
N GLY A 17 -19.34 16.14 -3.90
CA GLY A 17 -19.00 17.23 -4.83
C GLY A 17 -17.49 17.29 -5.05
N GLU A 18 -17.02 18.13 -5.97
CA GLU A 18 -15.59 18.22 -6.34
C GLU A 18 -14.65 18.30 -5.12
N ALA A 19 -15.02 19.11 -4.12
CA ALA A 19 -14.27 19.24 -2.86
C ALA A 19 -14.25 17.94 -2.03
N GLY A 20 -15.36 17.22 -1.98
CA GLY A 20 -15.44 15.94 -1.25
C GLY A 20 -14.64 14.84 -1.96
N LEU A 21 -14.60 14.85 -3.29
CA LEU A 21 -13.79 13.92 -4.07
C LEU A 21 -12.29 14.20 -3.86
N ALA A 22 -11.89 15.48 -3.89
CA ALA A 22 -10.51 15.88 -3.60
C ALA A 22 -10.08 15.47 -2.19
N LEU A 23 -10.92 15.69 -1.18
CA LEU A 23 -10.65 15.26 0.19
C LEU A 23 -10.53 13.73 0.31
N HIS A 24 -11.39 12.98 -0.40
CA HIS A 24 -11.32 11.51 -0.43
C HIS A 24 -9.99 11.03 -1.00
N TYR A 25 -9.53 11.60 -2.12
CA TYR A 25 -8.22 11.30 -2.69
C TYR A 25 -7.06 11.70 -1.78
N ALA A 26 -7.12 12.86 -1.14
CA ALA A 26 -6.11 13.29 -0.17
C ALA A 26 -6.01 12.32 1.01
N ASN A 27 -7.14 11.84 1.53
CA ASN A 27 -7.17 10.85 2.60
C ASN A 27 -6.57 9.50 2.17
N MET A 28 -6.85 9.04 0.94
CA MET A 28 -6.24 7.82 0.40
C MET A 28 -4.72 7.94 0.24
N ILE A 29 -4.23 9.07 -0.27
CA ILE A 29 -2.79 9.33 -0.40
C ILE A 29 -2.11 9.31 0.97
N ASN A 30 -2.69 9.99 1.96
CA ASN A 30 -2.16 9.99 3.32
C ASN A 30 -2.07 8.58 3.93
N GLN A 31 -3.12 7.75 3.75
CA GLN A 31 -3.11 6.37 4.22
C GLN A 31 -2.02 5.52 3.55
N ILE A 32 -1.82 5.68 2.24
CA ILE A 32 -0.73 5.01 1.52
C ILE A 32 0.63 5.44 2.07
N CYS A 33 0.84 6.75 2.27
CA CYS A 33 2.09 7.27 2.83
C CYS A 33 2.37 6.73 4.23
N MET A 34 1.35 6.61 5.08
CA MET A 34 1.49 6.03 6.42
C MET A 34 1.90 4.55 6.34
N ILE A 35 1.25 3.76 5.47
CA ILE A 35 1.58 2.34 5.28
C ILE A 35 3.00 2.16 4.73
N ALA A 36 3.42 3.00 3.79
CA ALA A 36 4.76 2.95 3.21
C ALA A 36 5.85 3.34 4.22
N SER A 37 5.58 4.35 5.06
CA SER A 37 6.57 4.88 6.00
C SER A 37 6.77 3.99 7.23
N ARG A 38 5.69 3.37 7.73
CA ARG A 38 5.72 2.59 8.97
C ARG A 38 4.81 1.35 8.91
N PRO A 39 5.12 0.37 8.04
CA PRO A 39 4.27 -0.80 7.84
C PRO A 39 4.11 -1.67 9.10
N ALA A 40 5.14 -1.75 9.95
CA ALA A 40 5.16 -2.60 11.13
C ALA A 40 4.37 -2.03 12.33
N SER A 41 4.03 -0.74 12.33
CA SER A 41 3.30 -0.09 13.43
C SER A 41 1.80 0.01 13.19
N LEU A 42 1.30 -0.56 12.10
CA LEU A 42 -0.10 -0.44 11.70
C LEU A 42 -0.85 -1.76 11.94
N PRO A 43 -2.11 -1.69 12.38
CA PRO A 43 -2.98 -2.86 12.45
C PRO A 43 -3.09 -3.56 11.08
N PRO A 44 -3.14 -4.90 11.03
CA PRO A 44 -3.23 -5.65 9.78
C PRO A 44 -4.41 -5.24 8.89
N ASN A 45 -5.52 -4.85 9.51
CA ASN A 45 -6.74 -4.40 8.81
C ASN A 45 -6.60 -3.03 8.13
N THR A 46 -5.51 -2.28 8.35
CA THR A 46 -5.30 -0.95 7.73
C THR A 46 -5.18 -1.08 6.21
N ARG A 47 -4.53 -2.15 5.73
CA ARG A 47 -4.42 -2.45 4.29
C ARG A 47 -5.79 -2.82 3.71
N ASP A 48 -6.56 -3.61 4.43
CA ASP A 48 -7.90 -4.04 3.99
C ASP A 48 -8.87 -2.85 3.95
N ALA A 49 -8.84 -1.99 4.97
CA ALA A 49 -9.66 -0.79 5.03
C ALA A 49 -9.33 0.19 3.88
N LEU A 50 -8.04 0.40 3.60
CA LEU A 50 -7.61 1.17 2.43
C LEU A 50 -8.14 0.54 1.15
N TYR A 51 -7.96 -0.77 0.97
CA TYR A 51 -8.44 -1.48 -0.22
C TYR A 51 -9.96 -1.36 -0.37
N GLN A 52 -10.73 -1.50 0.70
CA GLN A 52 -12.20 -1.32 0.67
C GLN A 52 -12.61 0.11 0.31
N GLY A 53 -11.83 1.11 0.76
CA GLY A 53 -12.04 2.53 0.44
C GLY A 53 -11.67 2.94 -0.99
N LEU A 54 -11.02 2.05 -1.77
CA LEU A 54 -10.66 2.35 -3.15
C LEU A 54 -11.90 2.39 -4.06
N PRO A 55 -11.98 3.38 -4.97
CA PRO A 55 -12.90 3.37 -6.10
C PRO A 55 -12.78 2.08 -6.95
N ASN A 56 -13.90 1.60 -7.51
CA ASN A 56 -13.93 0.32 -8.26
C ASN A 56 -12.98 0.29 -9.46
N ASN A 57 -12.81 1.41 -10.17
CA ASN A 57 -11.87 1.53 -11.27
C ASN A 57 -10.42 1.32 -10.81
N ILE A 58 -10.06 1.82 -9.62
CA ILE A 58 -8.74 1.65 -9.03
C ILE A 58 -8.58 0.21 -8.53
N LYS A 59 -9.58 -0.36 -7.85
CA LYS A 59 -9.56 -1.77 -7.42
C LYS A 59 -9.28 -2.73 -8.58
N ASN A 60 -9.88 -2.48 -9.74
CA ASN A 60 -9.71 -3.34 -10.91
C ASN A 60 -8.34 -3.16 -11.59
N ALA A 61 -7.78 -1.95 -11.57
CA ALA A 61 -6.47 -1.67 -12.18
C ALA A 61 -5.28 -1.96 -11.26
N LEU A 62 -5.48 -1.96 -9.94
CA LEU A 62 -4.41 -2.10 -8.97
C LEU A 62 -3.63 -3.43 -9.11
N PRO A 63 -4.26 -4.61 -9.30
CA PRO A 63 -3.52 -5.87 -9.40
C PRO A 63 -2.53 -5.91 -10.57
N SER A 64 -2.92 -5.41 -11.75
CA SER A 64 -2.04 -5.38 -12.93
C SER A 64 -0.90 -4.36 -12.77
N GLN A 65 -1.18 -3.23 -12.13
CA GLN A 65 -0.15 -2.24 -11.79
C GLN A 65 0.85 -2.81 -10.76
N LEU A 66 0.38 -3.50 -9.73
CA LEU A 66 1.23 -4.15 -8.71
C LEU A 66 2.10 -5.26 -9.30
N GLN A 67 1.60 -6.01 -10.28
CA GLN A 67 2.41 -7.02 -11.00
C GLN A 67 3.51 -6.39 -11.85
N THR A 68 3.29 -5.16 -12.33
CA THR A 68 4.27 -4.41 -13.14
C THR A 68 5.35 -3.79 -12.26
N ILE A 69 5.03 -3.48 -11.00
CA ILE A 69 6.02 -3.04 -10.02
C ILE A 69 6.92 -4.23 -9.72
N TYR A 70 8.10 -4.23 -10.34
CA TYR A 70 9.20 -5.10 -9.92
C TYR A 70 9.53 -4.73 -8.48
N ILE A 71 8.97 -5.48 -7.53
CA ILE A 71 9.49 -5.53 -6.17
C ILE A 71 10.79 -6.30 -6.34
N PRO A 72 11.98 -5.65 -6.24
CA PRO A 72 13.21 -6.41 -6.13
C PRO A 72 12.96 -7.32 -4.95
N LYS A 73 12.95 -8.64 -5.20
CA LYS A 73 12.93 -9.62 -4.12
C LYS A 73 13.91 -9.09 -3.09
N GLU A 74 13.43 -8.83 -1.87
CA GLU A 74 14.34 -8.63 -0.75
C GLU A 74 15.41 -9.70 -0.93
N GLN A 75 16.68 -9.29 -1.03
CA GLN A 75 17.78 -10.20 -1.31
C GLN A 75 17.54 -11.42 -0.45
N SER A 76 17.42 -12.58 -1.10
CA SER A 76 16.97 -13.76 -0.38
C SER A 76 17.92 -13.97 0.79
N PHE A 77 17.43 -14.43 1.93
CA PHE A 77 18.28 -14.70 3.10
C PHE A 77 19.55 -15.49 2.72
N THR A 78 19.44 -16.37 1.72
CA THR A 78 20.54 -17.12 1.10
C THR A 78 21.56 -16.23 0.39
N GLU A 79 21.14 -15.25 -0.41
CA GLU A 79 22.04 -14.29 -1.07
C GLU A 79 22.75 -13.40 -0.05
N ILE A 80 22.02 -12.88 0.94
CA ILE A 80 22.61 -12.08 2.02
C ILE A 80 23.66 -12.89 2.77
N LYS A 81 23.34 -14.13 3.15
CA LYS A 81 24.28 -15.02 3.83
C LYS A 81 25.53 -15.31 2.98
N ALA A 82 25.36 -15.56 1.68
CA ALA A 82 26.48 -15.82 0.78
C ALA A 82 27.41 -14.60 0.65
N GLU A 83 26.86 -13.38 0.59
CA GLU A 83 27.65 -12.15 0.58
C GLU A 83 28.35 -11.92 1.93
N MET A 84 27.68 -12.18 3.05
CA MET A 84 28.31 -12.13 4.38
C MET A 84 29.48 -13.11 4.49
N ASP A 85 29.31 -14.36 4.03
CA ASP A 85 30.36 -15.38 4.06
C ASP A 85 31.56 -14.97 3.19
N LYS A 86 31.35 -14.37 2.02
CA LYS A 86 32.44 -13.83 1.17
C LYS A 86 33.21 -12.72 1.88
N ILE A 87 32.51 -11.78 2.51
CA ILE A 87 33.15 -10.68 3.26
C ILE A 87 33.97 -11.24 4.41
N LEU A 88 33.42 -12.20 5.16
CA LEU A 88 34.12 -12.85 6.26
C LEU A 88 35.39 -13.57 5.77
N GLN A 89 35.31 -14.35 4.69
CA GLN A 89 36.47 -15.01 4.10
C GLN A 89 37.55 -14.04 3.63
N TRP A 90 37.15 -12.90 3.05
CA TRP A 90 38.09 -11.85 2.65
C TRP A 90 38.79 -11.20 3.86
N LEU A 91 38.10 -11.10 5.01
CA LEU A 91 38.66 -10.54 6.24
C LEU A 91 39.62 -11.48 6.98
N VAL A 92 39.52 -12.80 6.79
CA VAL A 92 40.38 -13.81 7.44
C VAL A 92 41.89 -13.47 7.36
N PRO A 93 42.49 -13.20 6.19
CA PRO A 93 43.91 -12.87 6.10
C PRO A 93 44.28 -11.55 6.77
N PHE A 94 43.37 -10.59 6.90
CA PHE A 94 43.63 -9.33 7.62
C PHE A 94 43.64 -9.55 9.13
N ALA A 95 42.76 -10.40 9.65
CA ALA A 95 42.75 -10.79 11.06
C ALA A 95 43.96 -11.67 11.45
N ALA A 96 44.49 -12.47 10.53
CA ALA A 96 45.70 -13.26 10.75
C ALA A 96 46.96 -12.39 10.89
N ASN A 97 46.98 -11.19 10.30
CA ASN A 97 48.10 -10.24 10.38
C ASN A 97 48.11 -9.40 11.68
N THR A 98 47.17 -9.62 12.59
CA THR A 98 47.12 -8.96 13.92
C THR A 98 47.69 -9.81 15.06
N ILE A 99 48.26 -10.99 14.76
CA ILE A 99 48.92 -11.88 15.74
C ILE A 99 50.44 -11.75 15.62
#